data_AF-A0A2R6LE91-F1
#
_entry.id   AF-A0A2R6LE91-F1
#
_cell.length_a   1.000
_cell.length_b   1.000
_cell.length_c   1.000
_cell.angle_alpha   90.00
_cell.angle_beta   90.00
_cell.angle_gamma   90.00
#
_symmetry.space_group_name_H-M   'P 1'
#
loop_
_entity.id
_entity.type
_entity.pdbx_description
1 polymer ?
#
loop_
_entity_poly.entity_id
_entity_poly.type
_entity_poly.pdbx_seq_one_letter_code
_entity_poly.pdbx_strand_id
1 'polypeptide(L)' 'LSRVRAADPEDAAVVGRDPLRARVRYTADDETLTVTVDESLEVLDVERSRD' A
#
# COMPACT_ATOMS: atom_id res chain seq x y z
N LEU A 1 20.58 0.07 3.17
CA LEU A 1 19.17 0.16 3.61
C LEU A 1 18.47 1.11 2.65
N SER A 2 17.68 0.58 1.71
CA SER A 2 16.96 1.43 0.75
C SER A 2 15.98 2.33 1.49
N ARG A 3 16.04 3.62 1.17
CA ARG A 3 15.20 4.65 1.78
C ARG A 3 13.82 4.56 1.10
N VAL A 4 12.87 3.92 1.77
CA VAL A 4 11.47 3.94 1.34
C VAL A 4 11.01 5.39 1.31
N ARG A 5 10.70 5.94 0.13
CA ARG A 5 9.96 7.19 0.04
C ARG A 5 8.52 6.88 0.43
N ALA A 6 8.00 7.62 1.40
CA ALA A 6 6.60 7.51 1.78
C ALA A 6 5.73 7.73 0.53
N ALA A 7 4.72 6.87 0.37
CA ALA A 7 3.74 6.91 -0.72
C ALA A 7 3.26 8.35 -0.93
N ASP A 8 3.27 8.81 -2.18
CA ASP A 8 2.65 10.10 -2.49
C ASP A 8 1.16 10.05 -2.06
N PRO A 9 0.52 11.18 -1.71
CA PRO A 9 -0.87 11.16 -1.26
C PRO A 9 -1.85 10.53 -2.27
N GLU A 10 -1.47 10.53 -3.55
CA GLU A 10 -2.14 9.86 -4.66
C GLU A 10 -1.98 8.33 -4.68
N ASP A 11 -1.00 7.79 -3.95
CA ASP A 11 -0.75 6.35 -3.79
C ASP A 11 -1.50 5.72 -2.61
N ALA A 12 -2.27 6.53 -1.86
CA ALA A 12 -3.15 6.06 -0.80
C ALA A 12 -4.62 6.18 -1.21
N ALA A 13 -5.38 5.10 -1.04
CA ALA A 13 -6.81 5.08 -1.35
C ALA A 13 -7.61 4.28 -0.32
N VAL A 14 -8.80 4.78 0.02
CA VAL A 14 -9.79 3.98 0.74
C VAL A 14 -10.50 3.08 -0.28
N VAL A 15 -10.29 1.77 -0.18
CA VAL A 15 -10.85 0.76 -1.09
C VAL A 15 -12.08 0.06 -0.52
N GLY A 16 -12.40 0.28 0.76
CA GLY A 16 -13.62 -0.17 1.42
C GLY A 16 -13.94 0.68 2.64
N ARG A 17 -15.22 0.81 3.01
CA ARG A 17 -15.63 1.63 4.17
C ARG A 17 -16.30 0.86 5.31
N ASP A 18 -16.90 -0.30 5.05
CA ASP A 18 -17.52 -1.16 6.07
C ASP A 18 -17.31 -2.65 5.72
N PRO A 19 -16.26 -3.30 6.25
CA PRO A 19 -15.22 -2.73 7.11
C PRO A 19 -14.31 -1.75 6.35
N LEU A 20 -13.70 -0.81 7.07
CA LEU A 20 -12.74 0.12 6.49
C LEU A 20 -11.54 -0.65 5.94
N ARG A 21 -11.17 -0.35 4.70
CA ARG A 21 -9.99 -0.89 4.04
C ARG A 21 -9.23 0.24 3.35
N ALA A 22 -7.96 0.40 3.70
CA ALA A 22 -7.06 1.36 3.08
C ALA A 22 -5.99 0.62 2.30
N ARG A 23 -5.66 1.12 1.12
CA ARG A 23 -4.62 0.59 0.25
C ARG A 23 -3.54 1.65 0.07
N VAL A 24 -2.28 1.24 0.17
CA VAL A 24 -1.11 2.09 -0.06
C VAL A 24 -0.19 1.39 -1.05
N ARG A 25 0.30 2.13 -2.05
CA ARG A 25 1.33 1.68 -2.98
C ARG A 25 2.69 2.27 -2.58
N TYR A 26 3.71 1.43 -2.63
CA TYR A 26 5.11 1.81 -2.50
C TYR A 26 5.85 1.41 -3.76
N THR A 27 6.62 2.32 -4.34
CA THR A 27 7.54 2.02 -5.43
C THR A 27 8.96 2.28 -4.98
N ALA A 28 9.83 1.29 -5.18
CA ALA A 28 11.25 1.37 -4.91
C ALA A 28 12.00 0.75 -6.08
N ASP A 29 12.80 1.55 -6.77
CA ASP A 29 13.45 1.18 -8.03
C ASP A 29 12.39 0.66 -9.03
N ASP A 30 12.55 -0.55 -9.56
CA ASP A 30 11.63 -1.20 -10.51
C ASP A 30 10.62 -2.13 -9.82
N GLU A 31 10.49 -2.05 -8.49
CA GLU A 31 9.55 -2.85 -7.70
C GLU A 31 8.41 -2.01 -7.16
N THR A 32 7.19 -2.52 -7.33
CA THR A 32 5.98 -1.96 -6.73
C THR A 32 5.40 -2.95 -5.71
N LEU A 33 5.10 -2.44 -4.52
CA LEU A 33 4.45 -3.15 -3.43
C LEU A 33 3.12 -2.44 -3.12
N THR A 34 2.01 -3.15 -3.22
CA THR A 34 0.70 -2.64 -2.82
C THR A 34 0.26 -3.38 -1.56
N VAL A 35 -0.07 -2.64 -0.51
CA VAL A 35 -0.50 -3.19 0.78
C VAL A 35 -1.91 -2.71 1.07
N THR A 36 -2.80 -3.63 1.41
CA THR A 36 -4.13 -3.31 1.93
C THR A 36 -4.19 -3.62 3.42
N VAL A 37 -4.65 -2.66 4.21
CA VAL A 37 -4.83 -2.78 5.66
C VAL A 37 -6.27 -2.48 6.07
N ASP A 38 -6.67 -2.97 7.24
CA ASP A 38 -7.93 -2.62 7.88
C ASP A 38 -7.81 -1.41 8.84
N GLU A 39 -8.87 -1.16 9.61
CA GLU A 39 -8.91 -0.11 10.64
C GLU A 39 -7.94 -0.34 11.82
N SER A 40 -7.54 -1.59 12.06
CA SER A 40 -6.55 -1.97 13.08
C SER A 40 -5.12 -1.95 12.56
N LEU A 41 -4.94 -1.56 11.29
CA LEU A 41 -3.68 -1.64 10.53
C LEU A 41 -3.18 -3.09 10.35
N GLU A 42 -4.06 -4.08 10.47
CA GLU A 42 -3.72 -5.45 10.10
C GLU A 42 -3.60 -5.55 8.58
N VAL A 43 -2.55 -6.21 8.11
CA VAL A 43 -2.32 -6.43 6.69
C VAL A 43 -3.26 -7.51 6.20
N LEU A 44 -4.18 -7.14 5.32
CA LEU A 44 -5.14 -8.05 4.70
C LEU A 44 -4.63 -8.63 3.39
N ASP A 45 -3.85 -7.85 2.64
CA ASP A 45 -3.35 -8.24 1.32
C ASP A 45 -2.04 -7.54 0.96
N VAL A 46 -1.20 -8.25 0.21
CA VAL A 46 0.10 -7.76 -0.27
C VAL A 46 0.33 -8.22 -1.70
N GLU A 47 0.33 -7.27 -2.62
CA GLU A 47 0.65 -7.51 -4.03
C GLU A 47 2.04 -6.96 -4.35
N ARG A 48 2.81 -7.74 -5.12
CA ARG A 48 4.14 -7.34 -5.60
C ARG A 48 4.20 -7.46 -7.11
N SER A 49 4.76 -6.46 -7.75
CA SER A 49 5.05 -6.47 -9.18
C SER A 49 6.41 -5.87 -9.47
N ARG A 50 7.00 -6.31 -10.58
CA ARG A 50 8.16 -5.71 -11.22
C ARG A 50 7.76 -5.31 -12.62
N ASP A 51 8.16 -4.11 -13.04
CA ASP A 51 8.10 -3.70 -14.44
C ASP A 51 9.23 -4.34 -15.27
#